data_AF-A0A7S9CW31-F1
#
_entry.id   AF-A0A7S9CW31-F1
#
_cell.length_a   1.000
_cell.length_b   1.000
_cell.length_c   1.000
_cell.angle_alpha   90.00
_cell.angle_beta   90.00
_cell.angle_gamma   90.00
#
_symmetry.space_group_name_H-M   'P 1'
#
loop_
_entity.id
_entity.type
_entity.pdbx_description
1 polymer ?
#
loop_
_entity_poly.entity_id
_entity_poly.type
_entity_poly.pdbx_seq_one_letter_code
_entity_poly.pdbx_strand_id
1 'polypeptide(L)' 'MSKQSLREEAERLIRETMEKRNLVVKQGMTRIEAICGKCGAPNRVQAEKGQPRVKFACKQCGQKQETL' A
#
# COMPACT_ATOMS: atom_id res chain seq x y z
N MET A 1 -8.13 13.29 -41.91
CA MET A 1 -7.47 13.34 -40.58
C MET A 1 -5.98 13.08 -40.77
N SER A 2 -5.13 14.06 -40.49
CA SER A 2 -3.68 13.88 -40.63
C SER A 2 -3.12 13.13 -39.42
N LYS A 3 -1.97 12.47 -39.57
CA LYS A 3 -1.31 11.80 -38.42
C LYS A 3 -0.90 12.79 -37.32
N GLN A 4 -0.72 14.06 -37.66
CA GLN A 4 -0.44 15.14 -36.70
C GLN A 4 -1.68 15.48 -35.87
N SER A 5 -2.85 15.64 -36.50
CA SER A 5 -4.09 15.95 -35.77
C SER A 5 -4.44 14.86 -34.76
N LEU A 6 -4.18 13.59 -35.10
CA LEU A 6 -4.39 12.46 -34.19
C LEU A 6 -3.44 12.46 -32.99
N ARG A 7 -2.21 12.96 -33.14
CA ARG A 7 -1.24 13.06 -32.04
C ARG A 7 -1.61 14.19 -31.09
N GLU A 8 -2.00 15.33 -31.63
CA GLU A 8 -2.44 16.49 -30.83
C GLU A 8 -3.73 16.19 -30.06
N GLU A 9 -4.68 15.48 -30.68
CA GLU A 9 -5.88 15.02 -29.99
C GLU A 9 -5.56 13.97 -28.91
N ALA A 10 -4.63 13.05 -29.16
CA ALA A 10 -4.20 12.07 -28.16
C ALA A 10 -3.50 12.73 -26.96
N GLU A 11 -2.61 13.70 -27.19
CA GLU A 11 -1.95 14.44 -26.12
C GLU A 11 -2.93 15.26 -25.28
N ARG A 12 -3.93 15.88 -25.93
CA ARG A 12 -5.01 16.59 -25.24
C ARG A 12 -5.83 15.64 -24.36
N LEU A 13 -6.22 14.48 -24.90
CA LEU A 13 -6.98 13.46 -24.16
C LEU A 13 -6.21 12.94 -22.94
N ILE A 14 -4.89 12.70 -23.07
CA ILE A 14 -4.03 12.27 -21.96
C ILE A 14 -3.95 13.35 -20.88
N ARG A 15 -3.80 14.63 -21.26
CA ARG A 15 -3.72 15.74 -20.30
C ARG A 15 -5.03 15.90 -19.52
N GLU A 16 -6.17 15.84 -20.22
CA GLU A 16 -7.49 15.92 -19.59
C GLU A 16 -7.76 14.73 -18.64
N THR A 17 -7.32 13.52 -18.98
CA THR A 17 -7.48 12.35 -18.09
C THR A 17 -6.59 12.44 -16.85
N MET A 18 -5.37 12.97 -16.99
CA MET A 18 -4.48 13.21 -15.87
C MET A 18 -4.97 14.35 -14.96
N GLU A 19 -5.52 15.42 -15.52
CA GLU A 19 -6.12 16.55 -14.77
C GLU A 19 -7.37 16.13 -13.99
N LYS A 20 -8.22 15.30 -14.59
CA LYS A 20 -9.42 14.77 -13.93
C LYS A 20 -9.12 13.86 -12.74
N ARG A 21 -7.85 13.44 -12.53
CA ARG A 21 -7.34 12.70 -11.35
C ARG A 21 -8.31 11.63 -10.83
N ASN A 22 -9.02 10.93 -11.72
CA ASN A 22 -9.93 9.83 -11.36
C ASN A 22 -9.19 8.58 -10.84
N LEU A 23 -7.86 8.66 -10.67
CA LEU A 23 -7.07 7.66 -9.99
C LEU A 23 -7.29 7.77 -8.48
N VAL A 24 -8.27 7.03 -7.98
CA VAL A 24 -8.42 6.78 -6.55
C VAL A 24 -7.27 5.87 -6.10
N VAL A 25 -6.16 6.46 -5.66
CA VAL A 25 -5.05 5.71 -5.05
C VAL A 25 -5.50 5.23 -3.67
N LYS A 26 -6.14 4.07 -3.62
CA LYS A 26 -6.45 3.38 -2.36
C LYS A 26 -5.14 2.85 -1.78
N GLN A 27 -4.65 3.50 -0.73
CA GLN A 27 -3.46 3.04 -0.02
C GLN A 27 -3.85 1.80 0.80
N GLY A 28 -3.31 0.64 0.40
CA GLY A 28 -3.56 -0.64 1.06
C GLY A 28 -2.88 -0.74 2.43
N MET A 29 -3.16 -1.84 3.14
CA MET A 29 -2.50 -2.13 4.40
C MET A 29 -1.00 -2.38 4.19
N THR A 30 -0.18 -1.81 5.07
CA THR A 30 1.27 -2.03 5.10
C THR A 30 1.56 -3.37 5.76
N ARG A 31 2.49 -4.14 5.21
CA ARG A 31 2.94 -5.39 5.82
C ARG A 31 4.18 -5.14 6.66
N ILE A 32 4.12 -5.48 7.95
CA ILE A 32 5.22 -5.40 8.91
C ILE A 32 5.69 -6.82 9.21
N GLU A 33 7.00 -7.07 9.08
CA GLU A 33 7.64 -8.30 9.53
C GLU A 33 8.19 -8.08 10.94
N ALA A 34 7.54 -8.69 11.94
CA ALA A 34 7.83 -8.51 13.35
C ALA A 34 8.34 -9.81 13.96
N ILE A 35 9.47 -9.76 14.66
CA ILE A 35 10.03 -10.91 15.38
C ILE A 35 9.34 -11.01 16.74
N CYS A 36 8.92 -12.22 17.12
CA CYS A 36 8.34 -12.43 18.44
C CYS A 36 9.43 -12.36 19.53
N GLY A 37 9.24 -11.48 20.53
CA GLY A 37 10.17 -11.34 21.65
C GLY A 37 10.22 -12.55 22.61
N LYS A 38 9.30 -13.52 22.49
CA LYS A 38 9.27 -14.72 23.34
C LYS A 38 9.92 -15.93 22.67
N CYS A 39 9.56 -16.22 21.42
CA CYS A 39 9.99 -17.44 20.73
C CYS A 39 10.86 -17.18 19.48
N GLY A 40 11.17 -15.92 19.17
CA GLY A 40 12.02 -15.56 18.01
C GLY A 40 11.37 -15.74 16.64
N ALA A 41 10.10 -16.16 16.58
CA ALA A 41 9.40 -16.44 15.34
C ALA A 41 9.18 -15.17 14.49
N PRO A 42 9.36 -15.23 13.16
CA PRO A 42 8.93 -14.15 12.27
C PRO A 42 7.39 -14.14 12.15
N ASN A 43 6.77 -12.99 12.42
CA ASN A 43 5.33 -12.77 12.26
C ASN A 43 5.09 -11.73 11.17
N ARG A 44 4.13 -12.02 10.29
CA ARG A 44 3.67 -11.11 9.24
C ARG A 44 2.38 -10.44 9.71
N VAL A 45 2.45 -9.16 10.00
CA VAL A 45 1.34 -8.34 10.53
C VAL A 45 0.91 -7.36 9.44
N GLN A 46 -0.40 -7.21 9.24
CA GLN A 46 -0.95 -6.15 8.38
C GLN A 46 -1.32 -4.96 9.27
N ALA A 47 -0.87 -3.77 8.87
CA ALA A 47 -1.06 -2.53 9.58
C ALA A 47 -1.77 -1.52 8.69
N GLU A 48 -2.65 -0.72 9.25
CA GLU A 48 -3.19 0.44 8.54
C GLU A 48 -2.12 1.50 8.34
N LYS A 49 -2.29 2.33 7.32
CA LYS A 49 -1.34 3.40 7.03
C LYS A 49 -1.25 4.37 8.22
N GLY A 50 -0.03 4.64 8.66
CA GLY A 50 0.24 5.60 9.73
C GLY A 50 0.15 5.02 11.13
N GLN A 51 -0.06 3.71 11.28
CA GLN A 51 -0.01 3.04 12.58
C GLN A 51 1.42 2.52 12.84
N PRO A 52 2.21 3.19 13.72
CA PRO A 52 3.59 2.78 13.97
C PRO A 52 3.68 1.48 14.77
N ARG A 53 2.73 1.25 15.70
CA ARG A 53 2.69 0.08 16.57
C ARG A 53 1.37 -0.66 16.39
N VAL A 54 1.44 -1.94 16.03
CA VAL A 54 0.27 -2.81 15.88
C VAL A 54 0.35 -3.98 16.85
N LYS A 55 -0.73 -4.21 17.59
CA LYS A 55 -0.89 -5.38 18.45
C LYS A 55 -1.06 -6.62 17.59
N PHE A 56 -0.21 -7.63 17.78
CA PHE A 56 -0.32 -8.91 17.10
C PHE A 56 -0.15 -10.08 18.08
N ALA A 57 -0.82 -11.19 17.80
CA ALA A 57 -0.56 -12.45 18.47
C ALA A 57 0.48 -13.23 17.65
N CYS A 58 1.54 -13.72 18.31
CA CYS A 58 2.51 -14.57 17.65
C CYS A 58 1.85 -15.85 17.14
N LYS A 59 2.03 -16.17 15.85
CA LYS A 59 1.43 -17.34 15.22
C LYS A 59 1.99 -18.67 15.72
N GLN A 60 3.16 -18.67 16.34
CA GLN A 60 3.77 -19.88 16.89
C GLN A 60 3.48 -20.08 18.38
N CYS A 61 3.67 -19.06 19.22
CA CYS A 61 3.54 -19.22 20.68
C CYS A 61 2.29 -18.56 21.28
N GLY A 62 1.47 -17.87 20.49
CA GLY A 62 0.23 -17.23 20.94
C GLY A 62 0.41 -15.96 21.79
N GLN A 63 1.65 -15.55 22.07
CA GLN A 63 1.91 -14.36 22.87
C GLN A 63 1.40 -13.10 22.18
N LYS A 64 0.62 -12.28 22.89
CA LYS A 64 0.20 -10.95 22.45
C LYS A 64 1.35 -9.96 22.65
N GLN A 65 1.75 -9.28 21.59
CA GLN A 65 2.87 -8.34 21.55
C GLN A 65 2.53 -7.15 20.66
N GLU A 66 3.34 -6.11 20.70
CA GLU A 66 3.26 -4.96 19.81
C GLU A 66 4.49 -4.90 18.91
N THR A 67 4.31 -4.45 17.67
CA THR A 67 5.45 -4.16 16.78
C THR A 67 6.30 -3.02 17.34
N LEU A 68 7.60 -3.06 17.05
CA LEU A 68 8.58 -2.09 17.54
C LEU A 68 8.44 -0.71 16.88
#